data_AF-T0Z923-F1
#
_entry.id   AF-T0Z923-F1
#
_cell.length_a   1.000
_cell.length_b   1.000
_cell.length_c   1.000
_cell.angle_alpha   90.00
_cell.angle_beta   90.00
_cell.angle_gamma   90.00
#
_symmetry.space_group_name_H-M   'P 1'
#
loop_
_entity.id
_entity.type
_entity.pdbx_description
1 polymer ?
#
loop_
_entity_poly.entity_id
_entity_poly.type
_entity_poly.pdbx_seq_one_letter_code
_entity_poly.pdbx_strand_id
1 'polypeptide(L)'
;MRVVGQEHVWAAGDCVESFDRVSTSWVHVPLGTHANKQGRVVGINLTGGYATFPGVVRTAVSKVCDLEIARTGLREVDAAAAGFAHVAVTVRSTTRAGY
;
A
#
# COMPACT_ATOMS: atom_id res chain seq x y z
N MET A 1 -7.69 12.22 1.60
CA MET A 1 -6.94 13.46 1.90
C MET A 1 -7.59 14.66 1.22
N ARG A 2 -7.31 15.88 1.69
CA ARG A 2 -7.79 17.12 1.05
C ARG A 2 -7.13 17.27 -0.32
N VAL A 3 -7.90 17.64 -1.33
CA VAL A 3 -7.41 17.83 -2.70
C VAL A 3 -6.56 19.10 -2.74
N VAL A 4 -5.38 19.02 -3.37
CA VAL A 4 -4.47 20.16 -3.49
C VAL A 4 -5.16 21.27 -4.28
N GLY A 5 -5.13 22.50 -3.76
CA GLY A 5 -5.80 23.65 -4.37
C GLY A 5 -7.32 23.72 -4.17
N GLN A 6 -7.94 22.76 -3.46
CA GLN A 6 -9.39 22.75 -3.19
C GLN A 6 -9.66 22.55 -1.69
N GLU A 7 -10.08 23.61 -1.01
CA GLU A 7 -10.17 23.63 0.46
C GLU A 7 -11.28 22.74 1.04
N HIS A 8 -12.35 22.52 0.28
CA HIS A 8 -13.52 21.75 0.75
C HIS A 8 -13.71 20.42 0.03
N VAL A 9 -12.73 19.99 -0.77
CA VAL A 9 -12.82 18.74 -1.53
C VAL A 9 -11.86 17.70 -0.96
N TRP A 10 -12.36 16.50 -0.73
CA TRP A 10 -11.61 15.36 -0.23
C TRP A 10 -11.70 14.19 -1.21
N ALA A 11 -10.61 13.44 -1.34
CA ALA A 11 -10.55 12.22 -2.15
C ALA A 11 -9.96 11.07 -1.34
N ALA A 12 -10.49 9.86 -1.53
CA ALA A 12 -10.06 8.64 -0.85
C ALA A 12 -10.48 7.40 -1.66
N GLY A 13 -9.78 6.28 -1.47
CA GLY A 13 -10.07 5.02 -2.13
C GLY A 13 -9.42 4.91 -3.51
N ASP A 14 -10.05 4.16 -4.40
CA ASP A 14 -9.41 3.75 -5.65
C ASP A 14 -9.26 4.90 -6.66
N CYS A 15 -9.84 6.06 -6.38
CA CYS A 15 -9.69 7.27 -7.19
C CYS A 15 -8.44 8.11 -6.85
N VAL A 16 -7.63 7.70 -5.87
CA VAL A 16 -6.45 8.46 -5.45
C VAL A 16 -5.15 7.71 -5.64
N GLU A 17 -4.09 8.45 -5.93
CA GLU A 17 -2.72 7.99 -5.69
C GLU A 17 -2.42 7.97 -4.19
N SER A 18 -1.58 7.03 -3.77
CA SER A 18 -1.09 6.89 -2.40
C SER A 18 0.42 7.00 -2.39
N PHE A 19 0.98 7.60 -1.34
CA PHE A 19 2.43 7.67 -1.18
C PHE A 19 2.98 6.32 -0.76
N ASP A 20 3.87 5.73 -1.54
CA ASP A 20 4.60 4.52 -1.16
C ASP A 20 5.79 4.89 -0.29
N ARG A 21 5.76 4.38 0.94
CA ARG A 21 6.75 4.71 1.97
C ARG A 21 8.12 4.08 1.71
N VAL A 22 8.20 3.05 0.87
CA VAL A 22 9.47 2.35 0.59
C VAL A 22 10.19 2.98 -0.60
N SER A 23 9.48 3.18 -1.71
CA SER A 23 10.05 3.82 -2.91
C SER A 23 10.05 5.35 -2.84
N THR A 24 9.41 5.94 -1.82
CA THR A 24 9.26 7.40 -1.66
C THR A 24 8.62 8.09 -2.87
N SER A 25 7.72 7.39 -3.56
CA SER A 25 7.04 7.87 -4.75
C SER A 25 5.51 7.73 -4.63
N TRP A 26 4.77 8.49 -5.42
CA TRP A 26 3.33 8.32 -5.55
C TRP A 26 3.00 7.11 -6.43
N VAL A 27 2.00 6.33 -6.00
CA VAL A 27 1.60 5.08 -6.65
C VAL A 27 0.09 4.93 -6.66
N HIS A 28 -0.43 4.25 -7.68
CA HIS A 28 -1.84 3.85 -7.71
C HIS A 28 -1.98 2.39 -7.29
N VAL A 29 -2.58 2.14 -6.11
CA VAL A 29 -2.74 0.80 -5.54
C VAL A 29 -4.17 0.67 -4.98
N PRO A 30 -5.15 0.36 -5.86
CA PRO A 30 -6.56 0.27 -5.49
C PRO A 30 -6.80 -0.99 -4.67
N LEU A 31 -6.95 -0.82 -3.35
CA LEU A 31 -7.20 -1.90 -2.40
C LEU A 31 -8.19 -1.41 -1.35
N GLY A 32 -9.17 -2.25 -1.03
CA GLY A 32 -10.19 -1.92 -0.01
C GLY A 32 -9.60 -1.58 1.36
N THR A 33 -8.43 -2.13 1.71
CA THR A 33 -7.72 -1.78 2.95
C THR A 33 -7.23 -0.33 2.97
N HIS A 34 -6.79 0.19 1.82
CA HIS A 34 -6.40 1.60 1.67
C HIS A 34 -7.64 2.49 1.70
N ALA A 35 -8.67 2.14 0.93
CA ALA A 35 -9.92 2.89 0.87
C ALA A 35 -10.56 3.07 2.25
N ASN A 36 -10.67 2.01 3.05
CA ASN A 36 -11.22 2.08 4.40
C ASN A 36 -10.41 2.99 5.33
N LYS A 37 -9.07 2.88 5.31
CA LYS A 37 -8.20 3.71 6.16
C LYS A 37 -8.26 5.18 5.75
N GLN A 38 -8.21 5.45 4.44
CA GLN A 38 -8.30 6.80 3.91
C GLN A 38 -9.66 7.42 4.22
N GLY A 39 -10.76 6.68 4.02
CA GLY A 39 -12.12 7.13 4.33
C GLY A 39 -12.28 7.48 5.81
N ARG A 40 -11.73 6.66 6.72
CA ARG A 40 -11.71 6.97 8.16
C ARG A 40 -10.95 8.27 8.45
N VAL A 41 -9.77 8.46 7.84
CA VAL A 41 -8.99 9.69 7.98
C VAL A 41 -9.77 10.90 7.46
N VAL A 42 -10.44 10.78 6.31
CA VAL A 42 -11.30 11.86 5.77
C VAL A 42 -12.43 12.18 6.75
N GLY A 43 -13.14 11.17 7.25
CA GLY A 43 -14.23 11.36 8.21
C GLY A 43 -13.79 12.10 9.48
N ILE A 44 -12.67 11.68 10.09
CA ILE A 44 -12.14 12.33 11.30
C ILE A 44 -11.82 13.81 11.06
N ASN A 45 -11.18 14.13 9.93
CA ASN A 45 -10.82 15.51 9.61
C ASN A 45 -12.03 16.38 9.25
N LEU A 46 -13.07 15.80 8.62
CA LEU A 46 -14.32 16.51 8.33
C LEU A 46 -15.09 16.89 9.60
N THR A 47 -14.99 16.10 10.67
CA THR A 47 -15.68 16.34 11.94
C THR A 47 -14.87 17.17 12.94
N GLY A 48 -13.81 17.86 12.49
CA GLY A 48 -12.96 18.71 13.35
C GLY A 48 -11.89 17.98 14.16
N GLY A 49 -11.71 16.67 13.94
CA GLY A 49 -10.56 15.93 14.47
C GLY A 49 -9.31 16.12 13.61
N TYR A 50 -8.22 15.47 14.02
CA TYR A 50 -6.98 15.43 13.24
C TYR A 50 -6.51 13.99 13.05
N ALA A 51 -6.37 13.57 11.79
CA ALA A 51 -5.77 12.28 11.43
C ALA A 51 -5.01 12.37 10.11
N THR A 52 -3.96 11.57 9.97
CA THR A 52 -3.15 11.50 8.75
C THR A 52 -3.08 10.06 8.24
N PHE A 53 -2.95 9.91 6.92
CA PHE A 53 -2.68 8.63 6.28
C PHE A 53 -1.20 8.63 5.86
N PRO A 54 -0.32 7.84 6.51
CA PRO A 54 1.13 7.91 6.29
C PRO A 54 1.58 7.32 4.95
N GLY A 55 0.67 6.75 4.16
CA GLY A 55 0.98 6.07 2.92
C GLY A 55 0.87 4.55 3.02
N VAL A 56 1.39 3.88 2.00
CA VAL A 56 1.26 2.43 1.77
C VAL A 56 2.63 1.78 1.66
N VAL A 57 2.66 0.45 1.72
CA VAL A 57 3.85 -0.38 1.45
C VAL A 57 3.55 -1.48 0.42
N ARG A 58 2.51 -1.28 -0.41
CA ARG A 58 2.09 -2.20 -1.48
C ARG A 58 1.86 -3.67 -1.04
N THR A 59 1.31 -3.88 0.15
CA THR A 59 0.91 -5.23 0.61
C THR A 59 -0.30 -5.71 -0.17
N ALA A 60 -0.22 -6.91 -0.74
CA ALA A 60 -1.32 -7.57 -1.43
C ALA A 60 -1.25 -9.09 -1.25
N VAL A 61 -2.40 -9.74 -1.25
CA VAL A 61 -2.53 -11.19 -1.17
C VAL A 61 -3.68 -11.66 -2.05
N SER A 62 -3.52 -12.81 -2.69
CA SER A 62 -4.54 -13.50 -3.45
C SER A 62 -4.40 -15.02 -3.29
N LYS A 63 -5.44 -15.76 -3.65
CA LYS A 63 -5.46 -17.22 -3.64
C LYS A 63 -6.03 -17.75 -4.95
N VAL A 64 -5.35 -18.71 -5.55
CA VAL A 64 -5.79 -19.41 -6.77
C VAL A 64 -5.84 -20.90 -6.44
N CYS A 65 -7.06 -21.45 -6.35
CA CYS A 65 -7.28 -22.79 -5.81
C CYS A 65 -6.62 -22.93 -4.43
N ASP A 66 -5.62 -23.80 -4.28
CA ASP A 66 -4.88 -24.01 -3.04
C ASP A 66 -3.60 -23.17 -2.93
N LEU A 67 -3.22 -22.44 -3.98
CA LEU A 67 -2.01 -21.64 -4.01
C LEU A 67 -2.28 -20.23 -3.45
N GLU A 68 -1.61 -19.90 -2.34
CA GLU A 68 -1.62 -18.57 -1.73
C GLU A 68 -0.40 -17.77 -2.21
N ILE A 69 -0.65 -16.54 -2.70
CA ILE A 69 0.37 -15.65 -3.26
C ILE A 69 0.26 -14.32 -2.55
N ALA A 70 1.34 -13.88 -1.90
CA ALA A 70 1.39 -12.63 -1.17
C ALA A 70 2.66 -11.85 -1.48
N ARG A 71 2.59 -10.52 -1.31
CA ARG A 71 3.74 -9.62 -1.36
C ARG A 71 3.58 -8.47 -0.38
N THR A 72 4.70 -7.88 0.01
CA THR A 72 4.78 -6.57 0.67
C THR A 72 6.08 -5.88 0.24
N GLY A 73 6.08 -4.55 0.20
CA GLY A 73 7.21 -3.76 -0.26
C GLY A 73 7.45 -3.84 -1.77
N LEU A 74 8.72 -3.66 -2.13
CA LEU A 74 9.18 -3.59 -3.52
C LEU A 74 9.58 -4.97 -4.04
N ARG A 75 9.27 -5.23 -5.31
CA ARG A 75 9.92 -6.31 -6.06
C ARG A 75 11.28 -5.83 -6.55
N GLU A 76 12.13 -6.75 -6.99
CA GLU A 76 13.42 -6.45 -7.64
C GLU A 76 13.28 -5.41 -8.75
N VAL A 77 12.26 -5.57 -9.62
CA VAL A 77 11.97 -4.60 -10.69
C VAL A 77 11.55 -3.22 -10.16
N ASP A 78 10.80 -3.18 -9.06
CA ASP A 78 10.35 -1.92 -8.45
C ASP A 78 11.55 -1.23 -7.75
N ALA A 79 12.44 -2.01 -7.13
CA ALA A 79 13.63 -1.53 -6.45
C ALA A 79 14.68 -0.99 -7.44
N ALA A 80 14.91 -1.69 -8.55
CA ALA A 80 15.78 -1.22 -9.63
C ALA A 80 15.26 0.10 -10.24
N ALA A 81 13.95 0.19 -10.51
CA ALA A 81 13.33 1.41 -11.04
C ALA A 81 13.42 2.59 -10.06
N ALA A 82 13.41 2.33 -8.76
CA ALA A 82 13.62 3.34 -7.72
C ALA A 82 15.11 3.68 -7.47
N GLY A 83 16.05 3.06 -8.18
CA GLY A 83 17.49 3.32 -8.07
C GLY A 83 18.17 2.65 -6.87
N PHE A 84 17.55 1.63 -6.27
CA PHE A 84 18.16 0.90 -5.17
C PHE A 84 19.13 -0.17 -5.65
N ALA A 85 20.33 -0.19 -5.05
CA ALA A 85 21.15 -1.38 -5.03
C ALA A 85 20.48 -2.44 -4.13
N HIS A 86 20.23 -3.63 -4.67
CA HIS A 86 19.51 -4.68 -3.95
C HIS A 86 20.13 -6.07 -4.21
N VAL A 87 19.84 -7.00 -3.32
CA VAL A 87 20.15 -8.43 -3.45
C VAL A 87 18.84 -9.21 -3.30
N ALA A 88 18.66 -10.27 -4.09
CA ALA A 88 17.48 -11.12 -4.04
C ALA A 88 17.87 -12.57 -3.74
N VAL A 89 17.02 -13.24 -2.96
CA VAL A 89 17.17 -14.66 -2.61
C VAL A 89 15.80 -15.32 -2.68
N THR A 90 15.72 -16.48 -3.32
CA THR A 90 14.52 -17.31 -3.38
C THR A 90 14.69 -18.55 -2.52
N VAL A 91 13.75 -18.79 -1.60
CA VAL A 91 13.78 -19.92 -0.67
C VAL A 91 12.54 -20.78 -0.86
N ARG A 92 12.70 -22.11 -0.79
CA ARG A 92 11.61 -23.08 -0.76
C ARG A 92 11.67 -23.86 0.55
N SER A 93 10.56 -23.91 1.27
CA SER A 93 10.45 -24.57 2.57
C SER A 93 9.04 -25.12 2.81
N THR A 94 8.84 -25.86 3.90
CA THR A 94 7.55 -26.39 4.37
C THR A 94 6.92 -25.46 5.41
N THR A 95 5.59 -25.53 5.58
CA THR A 95 4.84 -24.74 6.58
C THR A 95 4.83 -25.38 7.98
N ARG A 96 5.39 -26.59 8.11
CA ARG A 96 5.43 -27.40 9.33
C ARG A 96 6.78 -28.14 9.41
N ALA A 97 7.15 -28.54 10.62
CA ALA A 97 8.30 -29.40 10.84
C ALA A 97 8.06 -30.82 10.27
N GLY A 98 9.15 -31.50 9.90
CA GLY A 98 9.10 -32.81 9.25
C GLY A 98 9.23 -34.02 10.18
N TYR A 99 8.97 -33.85 11.49
CA TYR A 99 8.96 -34.94 12.48
C TYR A 99 7.55 -35.45 12.75
#